data_AF-A0A8X6HCW0-F1
#
_entry.id   AF-A0A8X6HCW0-F1
#
_cell.length_a   1.000
_cell.length_b   1.000
_cell.length_c   1.000
_cell.angle_alpha   90.00
_cell.angle_beta   90.00
_cell.angle_gamma   90.00
#
_symmetry.space_group_name_H-M   'P 1'
#
loop_
_entity.id
_entity.type
_entity.pdbx_description
1 polymer ?
#
loop_
_entity_poly.entity_id
_entity_poly.type
_entity_poly.pdbx_seq_one_letter_code
_entity_poly.pdbx_strand_id
1 'polypeptide(L)'
;MCDIGHVACPDMKHATIESLTDCSLMMSLELKDEQKSQLAELLRTFSGIFMKTDKSPTTGTNVKHRIHTDNNAPINQRAYRVALMERGIIRNEVQKMLEEGIIQLSENPWSSPLCS
;
A
#
# COMPACT_ATOMS: atom_id res chain seq x y z
N MET A 1 30.18 6.35 15.62
CA MET A 1 30.04 4.91 15.35
C MET A 1 28.79 4.47 16.09
N CYS A 2 27.71 4.18 15.37
CA CYS A 2 26.50 3.63 15.98
C CYS A 2 26.17 2.33 15.26
N ASP A 3 26.05 1.29 16.04
CA ASP A 3 26.00 -0.11 15.65
C ASP A 3 24.85 -0.42 14.69
N ILE A 4 25.18 -1.12 13.60
CA ILE A 4 24.20 -1.74 12.71
C ILE A 4 23.69 -2.98 13.45
N GLY A 5 22.62 -2.80 14.22
CA GLY A 5 21.87 -3.90 14.79
C GLY A 5 21.44 -4.84 13.68
N HIS A 6 21.88 -6.09 13.75
CA HIS A 6 21.40 -7.18 12.92
C HIS A 6 19.93 -7.42 13.25
N VAL A 7 19.03 -6.89 12.43
CA VAL A 7 17.60 -7.20 12.53
C VAL A 7 17.40 -8.52 11.80
N ALA A 8 17.18 -9.59 12.58
CA ALA A 8 16.80 -10.89 12.07
C ALA A 8 15.53 -10.75 11.22
N CYS A 9 15.59 -11.22 9.97
CA CYS A 9 14.42 -11.32 9.10
C CYS A 9 13.56 -12.49 9.58
N PRO A 10 12.31 -12.30 10.02
CA PRO A 10 11.40 -13.41 10.17
C PRO A 10 11.08 -13.99 8.80
N ASP A 11 11.17 -15.32 8.71
CA ASP A 11 11.00 -16.12 7.50
C ASP A 11 9.83 -15.69 6.62
N MET A 12 10.11 -15.65 5.32
CA MET A 12 9.15 -15.51 4.23
C MET A 12 8.16 -16.68 4.28
N LYS A 13 7.04 -16.47 4.98
CA LYS A 13 5.93 -17.42 4.97
C LYS A 13 5.25 -17.30 3.61
N HIS A 14 5.45 -18.31 2.78
CA HIS A 14 4.64 -18.52 1.58
C HIS A 14 3.17 -18.54 2.00
N ALA A 15 2.46 -17.45 1.71
CA ALA A 15 1.04 -17.36 2.01
C ALA A 15 0.30 -18.30 1.05
N THR A 16 -0.16 -19.42 1.61
CA THR A 16 -1.08 -20.36 0.98
C THR A 16 -2.24 -19.62 0.31
N ILE A 17 -2.54 -20.05 -0.91
CA ILE A 17 -3.49 -19.44 -1.83
C ILE A 17 -4.90 -19.79 -1.37
N GLU A 18 -5.59 -18.87 -0.71
CA GLU A 18 -7.05 -18.90 -0.66
C GLU A 18 -7.64 -17.53 -0.99
N SER A 19 -8.80 -17.59 -1.65
CA SER A 19 -9.59 -16.55 -2.30
C SER A 19 -9.03 -15.91 -3.58
N LEU A 20 -9.42 -16.54 -4.70
CA LEU A 20 -9.53 -15.96 -6.05
C LEU A 20 -10.99 -15.51 -6.31
N THR A 21 -11.76 -15.28 -5.25
CA THR A 21 -13.23 -15.36 -5.28
C THR A 21 -13.95 -14.14 -5.83
N ASP A 22 -13.29 -13.25 -6.58
CA ASP A 22 -14.01 -12.12 -7.19
C ASP A 22 -13.59 -11.74 -8.61
N CYS A 23 -13.05 -12.69 -9.39
CA CYS A 23 -13.00 -12.52 -10.84
C CYS A 23 -14.27 -13.02 -11.55
N SER A 24 -15.17 -13.68 -10.82
CA SER A 24 -16.45 -14.20 -11.34
C SER A 24 -17.34 -13.08 -11.89
N LEU A 25 -17.31 -11.89 -11.28
CA LEU A 25 -18.04 -10.71 -11.74
C LEU A 25 -17.44 -10.05 -13.00
N MET A 26 -16.19 -10.35 -13.36
CA MET A 26 -15.53 -9.83 -14.56
C MET A 26 -15.74 -10.71 -15.80
N MET A 27 -16.30 -11.90 -15.64
CA MET A 27 -16.63 -12.79 -16.74
C MET A 27 -17.90 -12.28 -17.41
N SER A 28 -17.75 -11.48 -18.47
CA SER A 28 -18.85 -10.99 -19.29
C SER A 28 -19.82 -12.12 -19.66
N LEU A 29 -21.13 -11.84 -19.59
CA LEU A 29 -22.22 -12.77 -19.94
C LEU A 29 -22.15 -13.23 -21.41
N GLU A 30 -21.36 -12.58 -22.26
CA GLU A 30 -21.26 -12.83 -23.70
C GLU A 30 -20.08 -13.74 -24.13
N LEU A 31 -19.33 -14.32 -23.17
CA LEU A 31 -18.23 -15.23 -23.50
C LEU A 31 -18.72 -16.64 -23.80
N LYS A 32 -18.17 -17.26 -24.84
CA LYS A 32 -18.32 -18.70 -25.09
C LYS A 32 -17.58 -19.50 -24.01
N ASP A 33 -17.99 -20.74 -23.78
CA ASP A 33 -17.43 -21.57 -22.70
C ASP A 33 -15.92 -21.79 -22.84
N GLU A 34 -15.42 -21.92 -24.06
CA GLU A 34 -13.98 -22.00 -24.34
C GLU A 34 -13.23 -20.75 -23.88
N GLN A 35 -13.78 -19.56 -24.13
CA GLN A 35 -13.15 -18.29 -23.74
C GLN A 35 -13.17 -18.09 -22.23
N LYS A 36 -14.23 -18.57 -21.55
CA LYS A 36 -14.31 -18.58 -20.08
C LYS A 36 -13.21 -19.45 -19.48
N SER A 37 -12.97 -20.62 -20.05
CA SER A 37 -11.89 -21.53 -19.62
C SER A 37 -10.52 -20.87 -19.74
N GLN A 38 -10.22 -20.29 -20.91
CA GLN A 38 -8.96 -19.59 -21.18
C GLN A 38 -8.74 -18.40 -20.24
N LEU A 39 -9.80 -17.61 -19.99
CA LEU A 39 -9.73 -16.47 -19.08
C LEU A 39 -9.49 -16.92 -17.63
N ALA A 40 -10.17 -17.97 -17.18
CA ALA A 40 -9.97 -18.53 -15.83
C ALA A 40 -8.53 -19.03 -15.64
N GLU A 41 -7.97 -19.68 -16.66
CA GLU A 41 -6.57 -20.12 -16.64
C GLU A 41 -5.60 -18.93 -16.60
N LEU A 42 -5.86 -17.87 -17.37
CA LEU A 42 -5.05 -16.66 -17.37
C LEU A 42 -5.07 -15.98 -16.00
N LEU A 43 -6.25 -15.77 -15.43
CA LEU A 43 -6.42 -15.14 -14.12
C LEU A 43 -5.76 -15.98 -13.01
N ARG A 44 -5.83 -17.31 -13.11
CA ARG A 44 -5.13 -18.21 -12.19
C ARG A 44 -3.62 -18.10 -12.35
N THR A 45 -3.11 -18.07 -13.58
CA THR A 45 -1.67 -17.96 -13.89
C THR A 45 -1.09 -16.65 -13.36
N PHE A 46 -1.84 -15.56 -13.51
CA PHE A 46 -1.43 -14.22 -13.10
C PHE A 46 -2.07 -13.79 -11.76
N SER A 47 -2.54 -14.73 -10.93
CA SER A 47 -3.22 -14.36 -9.68
C SER A 47 -2.34 -13.56 -8.72
N GLY A 48 -1.01 -13.73 -8.81
CA GLY A 48 -0.04 -13.06 -7.94
C GLY A 48 0.24 -11.59 -8.26
N ILE A 49 -0.17 -11.08 -9.43
CA ILE A 49 -0.01 -9.66 -9.78
C ILE A 49 -1.18 -8.79 -9.32
N PHE A 50 -2.34 -9.40 -9.03
CA PHE A 50 -3.50 -8.68 -8.53
C PHE A 50 -3.35 -8.41 -7.05
N MET A 51 -3.52 -7.15 -6.65
CA MET A 51 -3.63 -6.79 -5.24
C MET A 51 -4.91 -7.40 -4.69
N LYS A 52 -4.79 -8.21 -3.65
CA LYS A 52 -5.95 -8.62 -2.84
C LYS A 52 -6.43 -7.40 -2.07
N THR A 53 -7.74 -7.23 -1.95
CA THR A 53 -8.41 -6.10 -1.27
C THR A 53 -7.94 -5.85 0.16
N ASP A 54 -7.32 -6.85 0.80
CA ASP A 54 -7.06 -6.86 2.25
C ASP A 54 -5.57 -6.88 2.60
N LYS A 55 -4.68 -6.79 1.60
CA LYS A 55 -3.24 -6.82 1.85
C LYS A 55 -2.66 -5.41 1.86
N SER A 56 -1.92 -5.11 2.93
CA SER A 56 -0.99 -3.98 2.99
C SER A 56 -0.15 -3.94 1.72
N PRO A 57 0.21 -2.74 1.22
CA PRO A 57 1.03 -2.63 0.03
C PRO A 57 2.28 -3.47 0.25
N THR A 58 2.51 -4.41 -0.66
CA THR A 58 3.69 -5.24 -0.64
C THR A 58 4.90 -4.30 -0.78
N THR A 59 5.56 -3.98 0.34
CA THR A 59 6.87 -3.30 0.34
C THR A 59 7.90 -4.30 -0.18
N GLY A 60 7.78 -4.67 -1.46
CA GLY A 60 8.47 -5.78 -2.09
C GLY A 60 9.93 -5.49 -2.41
N THR A 61 10.42 -4.30 -2.07
CA THR A 61 11.81 -3.93 -2.36
C THR A 61 12.41 -3.20 -1.16
N ASN A 62 13.41 -3.80 -0.53
CA ASN A 62 14.21 -3.17 0.54
C ASN A 62 15.13 -2.03 0.03
N VAL A 63 14.81 -1.44 -1.11
CA VAL A 63 15.56 -0.34 -1.71
C VAL A 63 15.09 0.95 -1.05
N LYS A 64 16.01 1.63 -0.37
CA LYS A 64 15.75 2.97 0.18
C LYS A 64 16.08 4.02 -0.88
N HIS A 65 15.10 4.84 -1.22
CA HIS A 65 15.33 6.00 -2.08
C HIS A 65 15.78 7.21 -1.25
N ARG A 66 16.82 7.91 -1.71
CA ARG A 66 17.27 9.18 -1.12
C ARG A 66 16.81 10.32 -2.02
N ILE A 67 15.99 11.22 -1.47
CA ILE A 67 15.60 12.46 -2.13
C ILE A 67 16.72 13.48 -1.90
N HIS A 68 17.26 14.06 -2.97
CA HIS A 68 18.25 15.14 -2.90
C HIS A 68 17.52 16.48 -2.87
N THR A 69 17.68 17.22 -1.77
CA THR A 69 17.07 18.55 -1.58
C THR A 69 18.06 19.70 -1.80
N ASP A 70 19.30 19.39 -2.23
CA ASP A 70 20.43 20.32 -2.33
C ASP A 70 20.58 21.19 -1.07
N ASN A 71 20.81 22.50 -1.23
CA ASN A 71 20.95 23.46 -0.14
C ASN A 71 19.63 24.17 0.22
N ASN A 72 18.47 23.61 -0.17
CA ASN A 72 17.19 24.22 0.14
C ASN A 72 16.82 24.04 1.62
N ALA A 73 16.37 25.12 2.25
CA ALA A 73 15.92 25.09 3.63
C ALA A 73 14.57 24.35 3.77
N PRO A 74 14.28 23.72 4.93
CA PRO A 74 13.00 23.07 5.17
C PRO A 74 11.79 23.98 5.03
N ILE A 75 10.75 23.47 4.36
CA ILE A 75 9.45 24.12 4.26
C ILE A 75 8.53 23.51 5.33
N ASN A 76 8.09 24.32 6.29
CA ASN A 76 7.14 23.92 7.33
C ASN A 76 5.84 24.71 7.20
N GLN A 77 4.84 24.09 6.60
CA GLN A 77 3.52 24.67 6.40
C GLN A 77 2.53 24.15 7.44
N ARG A 78 1.67 25.07 7.92
CA ARG A 78 0.59 24.76 8.85
C ARG A 78 -0.54 24.01 8.12
N ALA A 79 -1.05 22.94 8.74
CA ALA A 79 -2.22 22.22 8.26
C ALA A 79 -3.46 23.13 8.15
N TYR A 80 -4.25 22.94 7.09
CA TYR A 80 -5.51 23.66 6.88
C TYR A 80 -6.61 23.23 7.86
N ARG A 81 -7.67 24.04 7.94
CA ARG A 81 -8.86 23.70 8.72
C ARG A 81 -9.68 22.69 7.92
N VAL A 82 -10.00 21.56 8.55
CA VAL A 82 -10.78 20.47 7.96
C VAL A 82 -12.16 20.38 8.63
N ALA A 83 -13.20 20.04 7.88
CA ALA A 83 -14.54 19.88 8.43
C ALA A 83 -14.60 18.73 9.46
N LEU A 84 -15.51 18.81 10.43
CA LEU A 84 -15.57 17.81 11.52
C LEU A 84 -15.78 16.38 11.01
N MET A 85 -16.59 16.20 9.97
CA MET A 85 -16.85 14.89 9.34
C MET A 85 -15.57 14.32 8.71
N GLU A 86 -14.86 15.14 7.93
CA GLU A 86 -13.60 14.76 7.27
C GLU A 86 -12.50 14.42 8.27
N ARG A 87 -12.44 15.08 9.43
CA ARG A 87 -11.48 14.75 10.50
C ARG A 87 -11.62 13.32 11.00
N GLY A 88 -12.82 12.75 10.98
CA GLY A 88 -13.04 11.34 11.33
C GLY A 88 -12.41 10.41 10.30
N ILE A 89 -12.69 10.69 9.02
CA ILE A 89 -12.18 9.91 7.88
C ILE A 89 -10.64 9.95 7.85
N ILE A 90 -10.04 11.14 7.97
CA ILE A 90 -8.59 11.30 7.97
C ILE A 90 -7.94 10.50 9.10
N ARG A 91 -8.50 10.55 10.32
CA ARG A 91 -7.94 9.78 11.43
C ARG A 91 -7.99 8.28 11.18
N ASN A 92 -9.11 7.78 10.66
CA ASN A 92 -9.26 6.36 10.37
C ASN A 92 -8.27 5.90 9.30
N GLU A 93 -8.07 6.68 8.23
CA GLU A 93 -7.11 6.32 7.17
C GLU A 93 -5.66 6.42 7.65
N VAL A 94 -5.32 7.45 8.44
CA VAL A 94 -3.99 7.57 9.07
C VAL A 94 -3.71 6.38 9.97
N GLN A 95 -4.68 5.97 10.79
CA GLN A 95 -4.54 4.81 11.67
C GLN A 95 -4.34 3.52 10.87
N LYS A 96 -5.14 3.30 9.82
CA LYS A 96 -4.98 2.17 8.91
C LYS A 96 -3.59 2.12 8.28
N MET A 97 -3.10 3.25 7.74
CA MET A 97 -1.76 3.33 7.13
C MET A 97 -0.62 3.11 8.13
N LEU A 98 -0.81 3.50 9.40
CA LEU A 98 0.15 3.20 10.48
C LEU A 98 0.18 1.70 10.79
N GLU A 99 -0.98 1.06 10.90
CA GLU A 99 -1.12 -0.39 11.14
C GLU A 99 -0.54 -1.22 9.99
N GLU A 100 -0.72 -0.77 8.75
CA GLU A 100 -0.16 -1.40 7.55
C GLU A 100 1.35 -1.13 7.36
N GLY A 101 1.94 -0.26 8.19
CA GLY A 101 3.36 0.10 8.11
C GLY A 101 3.74 0.94 6.89
N ILE A 102 2.76 1.57 6.23
CA ILE A 102 2.96 2.47 5.08
C ILE A 102 3.60 3.78 5.53
N ILE A 103 3.13 4.31 6.66
CA ILE A 103 3.60 5.56 7.26
C ILE A 103 4.12 5.29 8.68
N GLN A 104 4.90 6.24 9.20
CA GLN A 104 5.44 6.21 10.56
C GLN A 104 5.35 7.60 11.19
N LEU A 105 5.34 7.65 12.52
CA LEU A 105 5.50 8.89 13.25
C LEU A 105 6.91 9.45 12.99
N SER A 106 6.99 10.76 12.75
CA SER A 106 8.28 11.43 12.57
C SER A 106 8.23 12.86 13.12
N GLU A 107 9.35 13.30 13.68
CA GLU A 107 9.60 14.69 14.06
C GLU A 107 10.62 15.24 13.07
N ASN A 108 10.13 15.88 12.00
CA ASN A 108 11.00 16.38 10.93
C ASN A 108 10.67 17.86 10.61
N PRO A 109 11.65 18.65 10.14
CA PRO A 109 11.47 20.08 9.91
C PRO A 109 10.65 20.40 8.66
N TRP A 110 10.26 19.40 7.87
CA TRP A 110 9.44 19.54 6.67
C TRP A 110 7.98 19.20 6.99
N SER A 111 7.05 20.06 6.57
CA SER A 111 5.62 19.82 6.73
C SER A 111 4.87 20.41 5.56
N SER A 112 4.01 19.62 4.93
CA SER A 112 3.08 20.04 3.89
C SER A 112 1.65 19.80 4.38
N PRO A 113 0.73 20.74 4.17
CA PRO A 113 -0.63 20.60 4.67
C PRO A 113 -1.39 19.56 3.86
N LEU A 114 -2.32 18.87 4.52
CA LEU A 114 -3.37 18.13 3.79
C LEU A 114 -4.29 19.17 3.14
N CYS A 115 -4.54 19.03 1.83
CA CYS A 115 -5.45 19.92 1.10
C CYS A 115 -6.83 19.95 1.78
N SER A 116 -7.41 21.15 1.88
CA SER A 116 -8.83 21.38 2.22
C SER A 116 -9.56 21.87 0.98
#